data_AF-A0A959NZD5-F1
#
_entry.id   AF-A0A959NZD5-F1
#
_cell.length_a   1.000
_cell.length_b   1.000
_cell.length_c   1.000
_cell.angle_alpha   90.00
_cell.angle_beta   90.00
_cell.angle_gamma   90.00
#
_symmetry.space_group_name_H-M   'P 1'
#
loop_
_entity.id
_entity.type
_entity.pdbx_description
1 polymer ?
#
loop_
_entity_poly.entity_id
_entity_poly.type
_entity_poly.pdbx_seq_one_letter_code
_entity_poly.pdbx_strand_id
1 'polypeptide(L)'
;FYEWYNDHNLYHYLGFLFATEKNKDELIRELINLNIDKELFESVVKVKIGNAIKITSKDKETGFVKKLNQIEYNEDNPSIIKILLLFNVFSLIEHKKESARFPFNLFKKERITSIEHIHPQNPPSLDTDEDRARIWLNNHKSSLNSFKTKLENKTEIIDAAIKKIDNLLRKYDKETFKNIFSEIIEIYAEISDFRENELHTLYNLALVDKDTNSQFNNSFFDIKRELLKENKLGRYMPICTQRAFSKFYSNRPNDMIFWNDDDRTAYFNAIEKVYLSFTNLIISSNGN
;
A
#
# COMPACT_ATOMS: atom_id res chain seq x y z
N PHE A 1 3.65 -31.99 -7.01
CA PHE A 1 4.61 -30.88 -7.21
C PHE A 1 4.77 -30.45 -8.67
N TYR A 2 5.09 -31.33 -9.62
CA TYR A 2 5.27 -30.94 -11.04
C TYR A 2 4.01 -30.30 -11.66
N GLU A 3 2.84 -30.90 -11.43
CA GLU A 3 1.57 -30.37 -11.92
C GLU A 3 1.20 -29.02 -11.31
N TRP A 4 1.48 -28.84 -10.00
CA TRP A 4 1.26 -27.58 -9.29
C TRP A 4 2.12 -26.43 -9.82
N TYR A 5 3.34 -26.74 -10.28
CA TYR A 5 4.25 -25.73 -10.84
C TYR A 5 3.85 -25.30 -12.26
N ASN A 6 3.30 -26.22 -13.05
CA ASN A 6 2.90 -25.96 -14.43
C ASN A 6 1.55 -25.25 -14.53
N ASP A 7 0.67 -25.42 -13.55
CA ASP A 7 -0.56 -24.65 -13.46
C ASP A 7 -0.28 -23.22 -12.97
N HIS A 8 -0.61 -22.21 -13.78
CA HIS A 8 -0.35 -20.80 -13.47
C HIS A 8 -1.00 -20.36 -12.16
N ASN A 9 -2.26 -20.74 -11.92
CA ASN A 9 -2.98 -20.32 -10.73
C ASN A 9 -2.42 -21.03 -9.49
N LEU A 10 -2.29 -22.37 -9.54
CA LEU A 10 -1.82 -23.15 -8.41
C LEU A 10 -0.37 -22.82 -8.02
N TYR A 11 0.50 -22.53 -8.99
CA TYR A 11 1.87 -22.06 -8.73
C TYR A 11 1.85 -20.85 -7.79
N HIS A 12 1.01 -19.86 -8.10
CA HIS A 12 0.91 -18.63 -7.34
C HIS A 12 0.23 -18.84 -5.98
N TYR A 13 -0.90 -19.55 -5.95
CA TYR A 13 -1.64 -19.78 -4.71
C TYR A 13 -0.84 -20.60 -3.70
N LEU A 14 -0.24 -21.71 -4.13
CA LEU A 14 0.60 -22.54 -3.26
C LEU A 14 1.90 -21.83 -2.90
N GLY A 15 2.50 -21.11 -3.85
CA GLY A 15 3.68 -20.28 -3.60
C GLY A 15 3.45 -19.24 -2.51
N PHE A 16 2.27 -18.59 -2.51
CA PHE A 16 1.86 -17.69 -1.43
C PHE A 16 1.78 -18.43 -0.08
N LEU A 17 1.04 -19.53 -0.02
CA LEU A 17 0.90 -20.30 1.23
C LEU A 17 2.26 -20.72 1.77
N PHE A 18 3.14 -21.28 0.94
CA PHE A 18 4.49 -21.67 1.34
C PHE A 18 5.40 -20.48 1.71
N ALA A 19 5.15 -19.28 1.21
CA ALA A 19 5.88 -18.09 1.61
C ALA A 19 5.45 -17.59 2.99
N THR A 20 4.19 -17.82 3.37
CA THR A 20 3.60 -17.31 4.63
C THR A 20 3.48 -18.33 5.76
N GLU A 21 3.53 -19.62 5.43
CA GLU A 21 3.38 -20.72 6.39
C GLU A 21 4.70 -21.01 7.11
N LYS A 22 4.61 -21.19 8.44
CA LYS A 22 5.75 -21.56 9.29
C LYS A 22 6.09 -23.04 9.11
N ASN A 23 5.09 -23.91 9.12
CA ASN A 23 5.27 -25.36 8.99
C ASN A 23 4.90 -25.85 7.59
N LYS A 24 5.88 -25.78 6.67
CA LYS A 24 5.67 -26.16 5.26
C LYS A 24 5.42 -27.65 5.08
N ASP A 25 6.05 -28.48 5.90
CA ASP A 25 5.93 -29.94 5.78
C ASP A 25 4.53 -30.39 6.18
N GLU A 26 3.95 -29.79 7.21
CA GLU A 26 2.56 -30.03 7.61
C GLU A 26 1.58 -29.58 6.53
N LEU A 27 1.76 -28.38 5.97
CA LEU A 27 0.94 -27.90 4.86
C LEU A 27 1.04 -28.83 3.65
N ILE A 28 2.24 -29.32 3.30
CA ILE A 28 2.41 -30.29 2.20
C ILE A 28 1.65 -31.58 2.48
N ARG A 29 1.79 -32.15 3.69
CA ARG A 29 1.09 -33.38 4.08
C ARG A 29 -0.42 -33.20 4.02
N GLU A 30 -0.92 -32.09 4.54
CA GLU A 30 -2.34 -31.77 4.49
C GLU A 30 -2.84 -31.71 3.04
N LEU A 31 -2.16 -30.95 2.18
CA LEU A 31 -2.58 -30.77 0.78
C LEU A 31 -2.53 -32.06 -0.04
N ILE A 32 -1.53 -32.92 0.17
CA ILE A 32 -1.42 -34.21 -0.54
C ILE A 32 -2.56 -35.17 -0.13
N ASN A 33 -3.01 -35.09 1.12
CA ASN A 33 -4.02 -36.01 1.66
C ASN A 33 -5.47 -35.63 1.33
N LEU A 34 -5.71 -34.48 0.66
CA LEU A 34 -7.07 -34.00 0.42
C LEU A 34 -7.91 -34.91 -0.51
N ASN A 35 -7.29 -35.76 -1.35
CA ASN A 35 -7.97 -36.72 -2.26
C ASN A 35 -9.26 -36.18 -2.91
N ILE A 36 -9.17 -34.99 -3.51
CA ILE A 36 -10.26 -34.26 -4.17
C ILE A 36 -9.88 -33.94 -5.63
N ASP A 37 -10.88 -33.62 -6.44
CA ASP A 37 -10.65 -33.12 -7.80
C ASP A 37 -9.94 -31.76 -7.82
N LYS A 38 -9.50 -31.36 -9.01
CA LYS A 38 -8.70 -30.14 -9.21
C LYS A 38 -9.45 -28.86 -8.87
N GLU A 39 -10.73 -28.75 -9.21
CA GLU A 39 -11.52 -27.53 -8.99
C GLU A 39 -11.80 -27.32 -7.50
N LEU A 40 -12.15 -28.42 -6.81
CA LEU A 40 -12.31 -28.42 -5.37
C LEU A 40 -10.99 -28.15 -4.66
N PHE A 41 -9.87 -28.69 -5.17
CA PHE A 41 -8.54 -28.42 -4.64
C PHE A 41 -8.17 -26.93 -4.71
N GLU A 42 -8.37 -26.28 -5.86
CA GLU A 42 -8.11 -24.85 -5.99
C GLU A 42 -8.97 -24.04 -5.01
N SER A 43 -10.23 -24.43 -4.84
CA SER A 43 -11.16 -23.78 -3.90
C SER A 43 -10.69 -23.92 -2.44
N VAL A 44 -10.26 -25.11 -2.02
CA VAL A 44 -9.67 -25.34 -0.67
C VAL A 44 -8.43 -24.49 -0.46
N VAL A 45 -7.53 -24.43 -1.46
CA VAL A 45 -6.33 -23.59 -1.39
C VAL A 45 -6.70 -22.11 -1.24
N LYS A 46 -7.70 -21.60 -1.98
CA LYS A 46 -8.18 -20.22 -1.84
C LYS A 46 -8.75 -19.94 -0.45
N VAL A 47 -9.53 -20.85 0.13
CA VAL A 47 -10.03 -20.72 1.51
C VAL A 47 -8.87 -20.67 2.51
N LYS A 48 -7.82 -21.49 2.33
CA LYS A 48 -6.60 -21.43 3.15
C LYS A 48 -5.90 -20.08 3.05
N ILE A 49 -5.80 -19.52 1.84
CA ILE A 49 -5.25 -18.17 1.63
C ILE A 49 -6.08 -17.14 2.40
N GLY A 50 -7.42 -17.21 2.29
CA GLY A 50 -8.32 -16.35 3.05
C GLY A 50 -8.06 -16.42 4.55
N ASN A 51 -7.94 -17.64 5.11
CA ASN A 51 -7.62 -17.82 6.52
C ASN A 51 -6.24 -17.27 6.89
N ALA A 52 -5.24 -17.40 6.00
CA ALA A 52 -3.88 -16.93 6.25
C ALA A 52 -3.74 -15.39 6.31
N ILE A 53 -4.60 -14.66 5.58
CA ILE A 53 -4.61 -13.18 5.54
C ILE A 53 -5.67 -12.55 6.45
N LYS A 54 -6.60 -13.35 7.00
CA LYS A 54 -7.69 -12.86 7.84
C LYS A 54 -7.14 -12.05 9.02
N ILE A 55 -7.62 -10.83 9.17
CA ILE A 55 -7.23 -9.96 10.28
C ILE A 55 -7.83 -10.50 11.58
N THR A 56 -6.98 -10.68 12.59
CA THR A 56 -7.37 -11.15 13.93
C THR A 56 -6.92 -10.22 15.03
N SER A 57 -6.11 -9.19 14.72
CA SER A 57 -5.72 -8.17 15.68
C SER A 57 -6.94 -7.37 16.13
N LYS A 58 -6.90 -6.96 17.39
CA LYS A 58 -7.98 -6.21 18.02
C LYS A 58 -7.55 -4.78 18.24
N ASP A 59 -8.51 -3.88 18.07
CA ASP A 59 -8.37 -2.50 18.49
C ASP A 59 -8.25 -2.44 20.02
N LYS A 60 -7.27 -1.68 20.52
CA LYS A 60 -6.92 -1.66 21.95
C LYS A 60 -7.98 -0.99 22.80
N GLU A 61 -8.73 -0.04 22.23
CA GLU A 61 -9.73 0.74 22.94
C GLU A 61 -11.07 0.02 22.98
N THR A 62 -11.51 -0.50 21.84
CA THR A 62 -12.83 -1.10 21.67
C THR A 62 -12.85 -2.62 21.87
N GLY A 63 -11.70 -3.29 21.75
CA GLY A 63 -11.57 -4.75 21.85
C GLY A 63 -12.15 -5.54 20.67
N PHE A 64 -12.71 -4.85 19.67
CA PHE A 64 -13.21 -5.47 18.43
C PHE A 64 -12.07 -5.79 17.46
N VAL A 65 -12.28 -6.77 16.58
CA VAL A 65 -11.31 -7.11 15.53
C VAL A 65 -11.20 -5.92 14.56
N LYS A 66 -9.97 -5.50 14.26
CA LYS A 66 -9.68 -4.42 13.33
C LYS A 66 -10.19 -4.77 11.92
N LYS A 67 -10.71 -3.77 11.22
CA LYS A 67 -11.03 -3.81 9.78
C LYS A 67 -9.75 -3.61 8.96
N LEU A 68 -9.84 -3.89 7.65
CA LEU A 68 -8.70 -3.74 6.73
C LEU A 68 -8.13 -2.32 6.70
N ASN A 69 -8.98 -1.30 6.78
CA ASN A 69 -8.56 0.10 6.82
C ASN A 69 -8.01 0.56 8.18
N GLN A 70 -7.96 -0.33 9.19
CA GLN A 70 -7.54 -0.02 10.56
C GLN A 70 -6.23 -0.69 10.97
N ILE A 71 -5.68 -1.59 10.14
CA ILE A 71 -4.40 -2.22 10.46
C ILE A 71 -3.25 -1.26 10.18
N GLU A 72 -2.31 -1.18 11.11
CA GLU A 72 -1.29 -0.13 11.12
C GLU A 72 0.13 -0.70 11.15
N TYR A 73 1.05 0.03 10.51
CA TYR A 73 2.48 -0.20 10.61
C TYR A 73 2.94 -0.18 12.08
N ASN A 74 3.96 -0.98 12.40
CA ASN A 74 4.43 -1.34 13.74
C ASN A 74 3.52 -2.26 14.54
N GLU A 75 2.20 -2.09 14.50
CA GLU A 75 1.27 -2.95 15.26
C GLU A 75 0.92 -4.25 14.53
N ASP A 76 0.63 -4.15 13.24
CA ASP A 76 0.03 -5.21 12.43
C ASP A 76 0.95 -5.69 11.29
N ASN A 77 2.26 -5.42 11.39
CA ASN A 77 3.25 -5.71 10.35
C ASN A 77 3.15 -7.12 9.75
N PRO A 78 3.01 -8.21 10.52
CA PRO A 78 2.85 -9.55 9.94
C PRO A 78 1.62 -9.69 9.03
N SER A 79 0.50 -9.09 9.41
CA SER A 79 -0.74 -9.10 8.62
C SER A 79 -0.59 -8.24 7.36
N ILE A 80 -0.03 -7.04 7.50
CA ILE A 80 0.25 -6.12 6.39
C ILE A 80 1.14 -6.79 5.34
N ILE A 81 2.24 -7.44 5.77
CA ILE A 81 3.17 -8.12 4.85
C ILE A 81 2.45 -9.24 4.07
N LYS A 82 1.62 -10.05 4.74
CA LYS A 82 0.87 -11.12 4.07
C LYS A 82 -0.12 -10.56 3.05
N ILE A 83 -0.87 -9.52 3.41
CA ILE A 83 -1.87 -8.90 2.52
C ILE A 83 -1.17 -8.27 1.30
N LEU A 84 -0.09 -7.51 1.50
CA LEU A 84 0.65 -6.91 0.40
C LEU A 84 1.37 -7.96 -0.47
N LEU A 85 1.85 -9.06 0.11
CA LEU A 85 2.39 -10.18 -0.67
C LEU A 85 1.31 -10.81 -1.54
N LEU A 86 0.12 -11.08 -0.98
CA LEU A 86 -1.00 -11.62 -1.76
C LEU A 86 -1.38 -10.66 -2.89
N PHE A 87 -1.44 -9.36 -2.62
CA PHE A 87 -1.75 -8.36 -3.62
C PHE A 87 -0.79 -8.39 -4.81
N ASN A 88 0.50 -8.55 -4.54
CA ASN A 88 1.54 -8.72 -5.56
C ASN A 88 1.41 -10.03 -6.35
N VAL A 89 1.17 -11.14 -5.64
CA VAL A 89 1.01 -12.46 -6.26
C VAL A 89 -0.24 -12.48 -7.15
N PHE A 90 -1.37 -12.00 -6.64
CA PHE A 90 -2.66 -12.02 -7.32
C PHE A 90 -2.67 -11.14 -8.58
N SER A 91 -1.95 -10.02 -8.57
CA SER A 91 -1.77 -9.20 -9.78
C SER A 91 -1.22 -10.02 -10.96
N LEU A 92 -0.26 -10.91 -10.73
CA LEU A 92 0.29 -11.78 -11.80
C LEU A 92 -0.66 -12.93 -12.18
N ILE A 93 -1.60 -13.29 -11.31
CA ILE A 93 -2.66 -14.25 -11.63
C ILE A 93 -3.67 -13.62 -12.59
N GLU A 94 -4.04 -12.35 -12.40
CA GLU A 94 -4.98 -11.65 -13.29
C GLU A 94 -4.37 -11.36 -14.68
N HIS A 95 -3.05 -11.13 -14.75
CA HIS A 95 -2.32 -10.92 -16.00
C HIS A 95 -1.82 -12.23 -16.63
N LYS A 96 -2.76 -13.11 -17.01
CA LYS A 96 -2.45 -14.45 -17.56
C LYS A 96 -1.74 -14.43 -18.91
N LYS A 97 -1.92 -13.38 -19.71
CA LYS A 97 -1.41 -13.33 -21.10
C LYS A 97 0.11 -13.37 -21.15
N GLU A 98 0.77 -12.72 -20.20
CA GLU A 98 2.22 -12.69 -20.10
C GLU A 98 2.80 -13.97 -19.49
N SER A 99 1.96 -14.85 -18.91
CA SER A 99 2.38 -16.07 -18.19
C SER A 99 3.50 -15.81 -17.17
N ALA A 100 3.56 -14.59 -16.63
CA ALA A 100 4.58 -14.16 -15.71
C ALA A 100 4.40 -14.84 -14.35
N ARG A 101 5.48 -15.42 -13.81
CA ARG A 101 5.48 -16.07 -12.50
C ARG A 101 6.01 -15.12 -11.43
N PHE A 102 5.33 -15.05 -10.29
CA PHE A 102 5.86 -14.36 -9.13
C PHE A 102 7.18 -15.03 -8.67
N PRO A 103 8.29 -14.29 -8.57
CA PRO A 103 9.59 -14.85 -8.24
C PRO A 103 9.75 -15.02 -6.72
N PHE A 104 9.06 -16.02 -6.15
CA PHE A 104 9.13 -16.33 -4.71
C PHE A 104 10.57 -16.55 -4.21
N ASN A 105 11.46 -17.05 -5.07
CA ASN A 105 12.88 -17.19 -4.78
C ASN A 105 13.56 -15.84 -4.50
N LEU A 106 13.30 -14.82 -5.33
CA LEU A 106 13.84 -13.47 -5.14
C LEU A 106 13.20 -12.79 -3.94
N PHE A 107 11.88 -12.92 -3.79
CA PHE A 107 11.14 -12.42 -2.62
C PHE A 107 11.79 -12.88 -1.30
N LYS A 108 12.13 -14.18 -1.21
CA LYS A 108 12.79 -14.76 -0.03
C LYS A 108 14.27 -14.36 0.07
N LYS A 109 15.03 -14.48 -1.01
CA LYS A 109 16.49 -14.26 -1.01
C LYS A 109 16.84 -12.81 -0.66
N GLU A 110 16.07 -11.87 -1.18
CA GLU A 110 16.28 -10.43 -0.99
C GLU A 110 15.48 -9.86 0.18
N ARG A 111 14.71 -10.70 0.88
CA ARG A 111 13.94 -10.34 2.09
C ARG A 111 13.03 -9.13 1.83
N ILE A 112 12.14 -9.26 0.84
CA ILE A 112 11.17 -8.23 0.45
C ILE A 112 10.01 -8.14 1.45
N THR A 113 10.35 -7.95 2.71
CA THR A 113 9.42 -7.88 3.86
C THR A 113 9.56 -6.56 4.60
N SER A 114 10.34 -5.61 4.06
CA SER A 114 10.37 -4.24 4.57
C SER A 114 9.14 -3.50 4.07
N ILE A 115 8.49 -2.78 4.96
CA ILE A 115 7.30 -1.99 4.65
C ILE A 115 7.74 -0.56 4.39
N GLU A 116 7.43 -0.04 3.21
CA GLU A 116 7.71 1.31 2.77
C GLU A 116 6.47 2.19 2.82
N HIS A 117 6.62 3.40 3.34
CA HIS A 117 5.62 4.46 3.25
C HIS A 117 5.75 5.17 1.90
N ILE A 118 4.77 5.01 1.00
CA ILE A 118 4.79 5.60 -0.36
C ILE A 118 4.93 7.13 -0.27
N HIS A 119 4.08 7.75 0.53
CA HIS A 119 4.26 9.11 1.03
C HIS A 119 5.01 9.06 2.37
N PRO A 120 6.10 9.83 2.56
CA PRO A 120 6.84 9.83 3.82
C PRO A 120 5.99 10.34 4.99
N GLN A 121 6.20 9.77 6.18
CA GLN A 121 5.56 10.24 7.43
C GLN A 121 6.10 11.62 7.83
N ASN A 122 7.43 11.73 7.81
CA ASN A 122 8.15 12.98 7.93
C ASN A 122 8.81 13.20 6.57
N PRO A 123 8.26 13.99 5.64
CA PRO A 123 8.95 14.30 4.39
C PRO A 123 10.37 14.82 4.67
N PRO A 124 11.26 14.77 3.66
CA PRO A 124 12.65 15.10 3.89
C PRO A 124 12.72 16.51 4.46
N SER A 125 13.75 16.77 5.27
CA SER A 125 13.91 18.03 6.00
C SER A 125 13.52 19.22 5.12
N LEU A 126 12.98 20.25 5.76
CA LEU A 126 12.58 21.55 5.23
C LEU A 126 13.65 22.30 4.38
N ASP A 127 14.77 21.65 4.09
CA ASP A 127 15.84 21.94 3.15
C ASP A 127 15.57 21.50 1.70
N THR A 128 14.33 21.19 1.35
CA THR A 128 13.92 20.98 -0.04
C THR A 128 14.09 22.27 -0.85
N ASP A 129 14.52 22.17 -2.10
CA ASP A 129 14.67 23.31 -2.99
C ASP A 129 13.35 24.04 -3.25
N GLU A 130 13.44 25.31 -3.63
CA GLU A 130 12.29 26.19 -3.83
C GLU A 130 11.30 25.62 -4.88
N ASP A 131 11.78 24.99 -5.95
CA ASP A 131 10.93 24.46 -7.01
C ASP A 131 10.03 23.34 -6.48
N ARG A 132 10.60 22.37 -5.76
CA ARG A 132 9.82 21.30 -5.13
C ARG A 132 8.87 21.83 -4.06
N ALA A 133 9.29 22.81 -3.26
CA ALA A 133 8.42 23.44 -2.27
C ALA A 133 7.24 24.16 -2.92
N ARG A 134 7.45 24.86 -4.04
CA ARG A 134 6.38 25.50 -4.84
C ARG A 134 5.42 24.49 -5.44
N ILE A 135 5.93 23.36 -5.93
CA ILE A 135 5.07 22.28 -6.45
C ILE A 135 4.23 21.69 -5.32
N TRP A 136 4.85 21.43 -4.15
CA TRP A 136 4.14 21.00 -2.95
C TRP A 136 3.01 21.96 -2.58
N LEU A 137 3.28 23.26 -2.52
CA LEU A 137 2.30 24.29 -2.18
C LEU A 137 1.12 24.34 -3.18
N ASN A 138 1.41 24.30 -4.49
CA ASN A 138 0.37 24.35 -5.53
C ASN A 138 -0.56 23.12 -5.48
N ASN A 139 0.00 21.94 -5.25
CA ASN A 139 -0.79 20.70 -5.20
C ASN A 139 -1.67 20.65 -3.95
N HIS A 140 -1.14 21.00 -2.78
CA HIS A 140 -1.93 21.05 -1.56
C HIS A 140 -2.98 22.17 -1.59
N LYS A 141 -2.72 23.29 -2.28
CA LYS A 141 -3.75 24.29 -2.59
C LYS A 141 -4.90 23.69 -3.40
N SER A 142 -4.62 22.90 -4.44
CA SER A 142 -5.64 22.19 -5.22
C SER A 142 -6.45 21.21 -4.36
N SER A 143 -5.78 20.42 -3.52
CA SER A 143 -6.44 19.49 -2.59
C SER A 143 -7.31 20.21 -1.57
N LEU A 144 -6.81 21.28 -0.93
CA LEU A 144 -7.56 22.12 0.00
C LEU A 144 -8.82 22.74 -0.65
N ASN A 145 -8.72 23.21 -1.89
CA ASN A 145 -9.88 23.68 -2.66
C ASN A 145 -10.92 22.57 -2.90
N SER A 146 -10.48 21.32 -3.12
CA SER A 146 -11.41 20.19 -3.28
C SER A 146 -12.15 19.87 -1.97
N PHE A 147 -11.48 19.98 -0.82
CA PHE A 147 -12.10 19.78 0.49
C PHE A 147 -13.11 20.88 0.85
N LYS A 148 -12.87 22.12 0.39
CA LYS A 148 -13.80 23.24 0.52
C LYS A 148 -15.20 22.91 -0.02
N THR A 149 -15.27 22.09 -1.07
CA THR A 149 -16.55 21.68 -1.68
C THR A 149 -17.28 20.56 -0.92
N LYS A 150 -16.58 19.85 0.00
CA LYS A 150 -17.10 18.68 0.71
C LYS A 150 -17.51 18.97 2.16
N LEU A 151 -17.02 20.05 2.78
CA LEU A 151 -17.18 20.32 4.22
C LEU A 151 -17.64 21.76 4.48
N GLU A 152 -18.95 21.95 4.70
CA GLU A 152 -19.57 23.28 4.87
C GLU A 152 -19.03 24.05 6.11
N ASN A 153 -18.48 23.37 7.12
CA ASN A 153 -18.16 23.95 8.42
C ASN A 153 -16.67 24.31 8.66
N LYS A 154 -15.75 24.08 7.71
CA LYS A 154 -14.30 24.34 7.87
C LYS A 154 -13.68 25.26 6.80
N THR A 155 -14.54 25.93 6.04
CA THR A 155 -14.21 26.79 4.90
C THR A 155 -13.21 27.91 5.24
N GLU A 156 -13.30 28.51 6.43
CA GLU A 156 -12.46 29.65 6.83
C GLU A 156 -10.99 29.26 7.07
N ILE A 157 -10.73 28.13 7.71
CA ILE A 157 -9.37 27.63 7.99
C ILE A 157 -8.69 27.26 6.66
N ILE A 158 -9.41 26.59 5.77
CA ILE A 158 -8.95 26.27 4.41
C ILE A 158 -8.58 27.56 3.66
N ASP A 159 -9.46 28.56 3.67
CA ASP A 159 -9.23 29.81 2.95
C ASP A 159 -8.03 30.60 3.51
N ALA A 160 -7.82 30.56 4.82
CA ALA A 160 -6.64 31.15 5.46
C ALA A 160 -5.35 30.47 5.01
N ALA A 161 -5.31 29.13 5.00
CA ALA A 161 -4.15 28.37 4.54
C ALA A 161 -3.87 28.61 3.05
N ILE A 162 -4.90 28.61 2.20
CA ILE A 162 -4.76 28.91 0.77
C ILE A 162 -4.17 30.32 0.55
N LYS A 163 -4.62 31.33 1.32
CA LYS A 163 -4.03 32.68 1.24
C LYS A 163 -2.55 32.70 1.64
N LYS A 164 -2.17 31.96 2.69
CA LYS A 164 -0.77 31.83 3.11
C LYS A 164 0.06 31.16 2.02
N ILE A 165 -0.45 30.09 1.40
CA ILE A 165 0.15 29.44 0.24
C ILE A 165 0.36 30.45 -0.91
N ASP A 166 -0.67 31.21 -1.27
CA ASP A 166 -0.59 32.18 -2.37
C ASP A 166 0.45 33.28 -2.12
N ASN A 167 0.56 33.75 -0.88
CA ASN A 167 1.59 34.73 -0.52
C ASN A 167 3.00 34.13 -0.61
N LEU A 168 3.18 32.90 -0.11
CA LEU A 168 4.46 32.21 -0.18
C LEU A 168 4.86 31.87 -1.63
N LEU A 169 3.91 31.55 -2.49
CA LEU A 169 4.15 31.35 -3.92
C LEU A 169 4.53 32.63 -4.66
N ARG A 170 4.16 33.82 -4.18
CA ARG A 170 4.62 35.09 -4.78
C ARG A 170 6.04 35.43 -4.37
N LYS A 171 6.38 35.16 -3.11
CA LYS A 171 7.69 35.42 -2.54
C LYS A 171 8.07 34.25 -1.64
N TYR A 172 8.88 33.34 -2.18
CA TYR A 172 9.31 32.17 -1.44
C TYR A 172 10.20 32.57 -0.28
N ASP A 173 9.90 31.97 0.87
CA ASP A 173 10.71 32.03 2.07
C ASP A 173 10.68 30.66 2.74
N LYS A 174 11.86 30.14 3.01
CA LYS A 174 12.03 28.77 3.50
C LYS A 174 11.42 28.57 4.87
N GLU A 175 11.54 29.55 5.77
CA GLU A 175 11.00 29.45 7.13
C GLU A 175 9.46 29.53 7.13
N THR A 176 8.90 30.40 6.29
CA THR A 176 7.47 30.48 6.06
C THR A 176 6.93 29.19 5.45
N PHE A 177 7.68 28.54 4.55
CA PHE A 177 7.33 27.21 4.05
C PHE A 177 7.23 26.19 5.17
N LYS A 178 8.15 26.18 6.15
CA LYS A 178 8.08 25.28 7.31
C LYS A 178 6.77 25.42 8.07
N ASN A 179 6.41 26.66 8.36
CA ASN A 179 5.21 26.96 9.14
C ASN A 179 3.95 26.56 8.37
N ILE A 180 3.88 26.90 7.08
CA ILE A 180 2.74 26.54 6.22
C ILE A 180 2.66 25.02 6.02
N PHE A 181 3.82 24.35 5.90
CA PHE A 181 3.89 22.90 5.81
C PHE A 181 3.22 22.25 7.03
N SER A 182 3.65 22.61 8.25
CA SER A 182 3.06 22.09 9.48
C SER A 182 1.57 22.42 9.59
N GLU A 183 1.17 23.65 9.28
CA GLU A 183 -0.23 24.07 9.32
C GLU A 183 -1.11 23.27 8.36
N ILE A 184 -0.65 22.98 7.15
CA ILE A 184 -1.42 22.19 6.17
C ILE A 184 -1.57 20.73 6.64
N ILE A 185 -0.55 20.16 7.28
CA ILE A 185 -0.64 18.82 7.88
C ILE A 185 -1.70 18.80 9.00
N GLU A 186 -1.68 19.79 9.90
CA GLU A 186 -2.70 19.93 10.95
C GLU A 186 -4.10 20.12 10.37
N ILE A 187 -4.23 20.94 9.33
CA ILE A 187 -5.49 21.17 8.62
C ILE A 187 -6.03 19.87 8.01
N TYR A 188 -5.18 19.05 7.38
CA TYR A 188 -5.64 17.77 6.87
C TYR A 188 -6.09 16.82 7.98
N ALA A 189 -5.33 16.74 9.08
CA ALA A 189 -5.69 15.97 10.26
C ALA A 189 -7.07 16.37 10.80
N GLU A 190 -7.38 17.65 10.76
CA GLU A 190 -8.67 18.19 11.20
C GLU A 190 -9.82 17.99 10.19
N ILE A 191 -9.57 18.18 8.89
CA ILE A 191 -10.62 18.36 7.88
C ILE A 191 -11.16 17.05 7.38
N SER A 192 -10.27 16.16 6.98
CA SER A 192 -10.65 15.13 6.03
C SER A 192 -11.12 13.84 6.69
N ASP A 193 -11.02 13.73 8.02
CA ASP A 193 -10.62 12.44 8.56
C ASP A 193 -9.38 11.94 7.77
N PHE A 194 -8.52 12.85 7.27
CA PHE A 194 -7.17 12.52 6.79
C PHE A 194 -6.35 12.36 8.03
N ARG A 195 -6.71 11.33 8.75
CA ARG A 195 -6.16 11.12 10.06
C ARG A 195 -4.76 10.65 9.77
N GLU A 196 -3.82 11.21 10.49
CA GLU A 196 -2.47 10.70 10.63
C GLU A 196 -2.47 9.15 10.74
N ASN A 197 -3.57 8.58 11.25
CA ASN A 197 -3.85 7.15 11.23
C ASN A 197 -3.79 6.46 9.85
N GLU A 198 -4.10 7.10 8.72
CA GLU A 198 -4.05 6.48 7.38
C GLU A 198 -2.64 6.48 6.78
N LEU A 199 -1.74 7.35 7.28
CA LEU A 199 -0.34 7.33 6.86
C LEU A 199 0.32 5.99 7.17
N HIS A 200 -0.12 5.34 8.25
CA HIS A 200 0.42 4.07 8.72
C HIS A 200 -0.41 2.87 8.26
N THR A 201 -1.45 3.04 7.45
CA THR A 201 -2.30 1.93 6.98
C THR A 201 -2.05 1.61 5.51
N LEU A 202 -2.71 0.57 5.00
CA LEU A 202 -2.55 0.05 3.64
C LEU A 202 -2.78 1.07 2.51
N TYR A 203 -3.37 2.23 2.78
CA TYR A 203 -3.47 3.35 1.84
C TYR A 203 -2.10 3.88 1.39
N ASN A 204 -1.07 3.68 2.22
CA ASN A 204 0.24 4.29 2.05
C ASN A 204 1.41 3.31 2.17
N LEU A 205 1.16 1.99 2.20
CA LEU A 205 2.20 0.99 2.43
C LEU A 205 2.48 0.12 1.20
N ALA A 206 3.76 -0.12 0.94
CA ALA A 206 4.25 -1.03 -0.10
C ALA A 206 5.35 -1.96 0.45
N LEU A 207 5.65 -3.04 -0.28
CA LEU A 207 6.74 -3.95 0.07
C LEU A 207 7.99 -3.65 -0.75
N VAL A 208 9.15 -3.64 -0.07
CA VAL A 208 10.49 -3.49 -0.64
C VAL A 208 11.50 -4.32 0.16
N ASP A 209 12.75 -4.41 -0.31
CA ASP A 209 13.85 -4.87 0.52
C ASP A 209 14.35 -3.77 1.47
N LYS A 210 15.13 -4.17 2.47
CA LYS A 210 15.68 -3.26 3.49
C LYS A 210 16.60 -2.18 2.90
N ASP A 211 17.42 -2.51 1.91
CA ASP A 211 18.41 -1.57 1.37
C ASP A 211 17.70 -0.50 0.52
N THR A 212 16.73 -0.90 -0.30
CA THR A 212 15.88 0.05 -1.03
C THR A 212 15.08 0.95 -0.08
N ASN A 213 14.44 0.39 0.95
CA ASN A 213 13.73 1.18 1.99
C ASN A 213 14.66 2.23 2.62
N SER A 214 15.91 1.82 2.91
CA SER A 214 16.92 2.72 3.48
C SER A 214 17.34 3.83 2.50
N GLN A 215 17.38 3.55 1.19
CA GLN A 215 17.66 4.58 0.17
C GLN A 215 16.51 5.58 0.01
N PHE A 216 15.27 5.11 0.10
CA PHE A 216 14.11 5.99 0.07
C PHE A 216 14.10 6.94 1.26
N ASN A 217 14.39 6.42 2.46
CA ASN A 217 14.36 7.19 3.70
C ASN A 217 13.04 8.00 3.76
N ASN A 218 13.12 9.24 4.21
CA ASN A 218 12.02 10.18 4.28
C ASN A 218 11.77 10.96 2.98
N SER A 219 12.33 10.56 1.84
CA SER A 219 12.24 11.35 0.58
C SER A 219 10.81 11.54 0.08
N PHE A 220 10.58 12.53 -0.78
CA PHE A 220 9.30 12.70 -1.46
C PHE A 220 9.02 11.59 -2.48
N PHE A 221 7.76 11.46 -2.86
CA PHE A 221 7.29 10.44 -3.78
C PHE A 221 7.99 10.50 -5.15
N ASP A 222 8.21 11.69 -5.73
CA ASP A 222 8.99 11.87 -6.98
C ASP A 222 10.40 11.29 -6.87
N ILE A 223 11.09 11.59 -5.76
CA ILE A 223 12.46 11.12 -5.52
C ILE A 223 12.46 9.60 -5.38
N LYS A 224 11.56 9.03 -4.56
CA LYS A 224 11.42 7.57 -4.41
C LYS A 224 11.11 6.91 -5.76
N ARG A 225 10.24 7.52 -6.57
CA ARG A 225 9.89 7.06 -7.91
C ARG A 225 11.10 7.07 -8.86
N GLU A 226 11.93 8.11 -8.86
CA GLU A 226 13.14 8.13 -9.68
C GLU A 226 14.17 7.10 -9.17
N LEU A 227 14.36 6.96 -7.86
CA LEU A 227 15.22 5.91 -7.28
C LEU A 227 14.76 4.49 -7.68
N LEU A 228 13.44 4.25 -7.68
CA LEU A 228 12.84 3.01 -8.16
C LEU A 228 13.11 2.77 -9.65
N LYS A 229 12.98 3.81 -10.46
CA LYS A 229 13.19 3.74 -11.91
C LYS A 229 14.65 3.47 -12.24
N GLU A 230 15.58 4.10 -11.52
CA GLU A 230 17.01 3.84 -11.68
C GLU A 230 17.40 2.43 -11.22
N ASN A 231 16.78 1.95 -10.13
CA ASN A 231 17.08 0.66 -9.49
C ASN A 231 18.57 0.33 -9.44
N LYS A 232 19.40 1.29 -9.00
CA LYS A 232 20.88 1.16 -8.99
C LYS A 232 21.39 -0.04 -8.19
N LEU A 233 20.61 -0.49 -7.20
CA LEU A 233 20.93 -1.68 -6.40
C LEU A 233 20.64 -3.00 -7.12
N GLY A 234 19.93 -2.98 -8.24
CA GLY A 234 19.54 -4.17 -8.99
C GLY A 234 18.64 -5.11 -8.17
N ARG A 235 17.84 -4.57 -7.25
CA ARG A 235 16.99 -5.34 -6.33
C ARG A 235 15.68 -5.74 -7.02
N TYR A 236 15.12 -6.86 -6.59
CA TYR A 236 13.79 -7.28 -7.00
C TYR A 236 12.74 -6.33 -6.43
N MET A 237 11.96 -5.73 -7.32
CA MET A 237 10.88 -4.82 -6.96
C MET A 237 9.52 -5.48 -7.22
N PRO A 238 8.66 -5.67 -6.20
CA PRO A 238 7.33 -6.23 -6.40
C PRO A 238 6.49 -5.41 -7.38
N ILE A 239 5.71 -6.10 -8.22
CA ILE A 239 4.93 -5.47 -9.29
C ILE A 239 3.94 -4.41 -8.78
N CYS A 240 3.29 -4.67 -7.64
CA CYS A 240 2.35 -3.72 -7.07
C CYS A 240 3.04 -2.49 -6.49
N THR A 241 4.27 -2.63 -5.99
CA THR A 241 5.10 -1.50 -5.57
C THR A 241 5.44 -0.64 -6.79
N GLN A 242 5.91 -1.23 -7.89
CA GLN A 242 6.17 -0.48 -9.14
C GLN A 242 4.92 0.25 -9.64
N ARG A 243 3.77 -0.44 -9.59
CA ARG A 243 2.47 0.12 -9.99
C ARG A 243 2.04 1.28 -9.11
N ALA A 244 2.20 1.18 -7.79
CA ALA A 244 1.89 2.26 -6.86
C ALA A 244 2.73 3.50 -7.18
N PHE A 245 4.05 3.35 -7.29
CA PHE A 245 4.94 4.48 -7.63
C PHE A 245 4.81 4.99 -9.07
N SER A 246 4.11 4.27 -9.93
CA SER A 246 3.73 4.73 -11.27
C SER A 246 2.31 5.30 -11.33
N LYS A 247 1.61 5.38 -10.18
CA LYS A 247 0.19 5.77 -10.07
C LYS A 247 -0.75 4.95 -10.96
N PHE A 248 -0.43 3.69 -11.17
CA PHE A 248 -1.17 2.78 -12.06
C PHE A 248 -2.64 2.60 -11.63
N TYR A 249 -2.93 2.64 -10.33
CA TYR A 249 -4.27 2.41 -9.80
C TYR A 249 -5.18 3.64 -9.93
N SER A 250 -4.60 4.83 -10.09
CA SER A 250 -5.33 6.09 -10.16
C SER A 250 -6.02 6.23 -11.52
N ASN A 251 -7.31 6.58 -11.53
CA ASN A 251 -8.09 6.73 -12.76
C ASN A 251 -7.61 7.89 -13.66
N ARG A 252 -7.17 8.99 -13.03
CA ARG A 252 -6.63 10.18 -13.68
C ARG A 252 -5.42 10.63 -12.88
N PRO A 253 -4.25 9.98 -13.07
CA PRO A 253 -3.05 10.37 -12.35
C PRO A 253 -2.68 11.79 -12.75
N ASN A 254 -2.98 12.71 -11.85
CA ASN A 254 -2.53 14.09 -11.92
C ASN A 254 -1.41 14.24 -10.88
N ASP A 255 -0.42 15.09 -11.18
CA ASP A 255 0.70 15.38 -10.28
C ASP A 255 1.60 14.16 -9.97
N MET A 256 2.64 13.94 -10.77
CA MET A 256 3.58 12.82 -10.56
C MET A 256 4.54 13.02 -9.39
N ILE A 257 4.40 14.12 -8.63
CA ILE A 257 5.34 14.49 -7.56
C ILE A 257 4.86 14.03 -6.19
N PHE A 258 3.55 13.98 -5.96
CA PHE A 258 2.98 13.52 -4.68
C PHE A 258 2.08 12.32 -4.82
N TRP A 259 1.95 11.59 -3.71
CA TRP A 259 0.93 10.55 -3.50
C TRP A 259 -0.26 11.23 -2.84
N ASN A 260 -1.30 11.54 -3.61
CA ASN A 260 -2.45 12.32 -3.15
C ASN A 260 -3.60 11.42 -2.68
N ASP A 261 -4.73 12.02 -2.31
CA ASP A 261 -5.88 11.31 -1.72
C ASP A 261 -6.56 10.34 -2.70
N ASP A 262 -6.69 10.77 -3.95
CA ASP A 262 -7.25 9.93 -5.02
C ASP A 262 -6.35 8.71 -5.26
N ASP A 263 -5.02 8.90 -5.23
CA ASP A 263 -4.05 7.81 -5.39
C ASP A 263 -4.13 6.80 -4.24
N ARG A 264 -4.13 7.30 -3.00
CA ARG A 264 -4.26 6.48 -1.78
C ARG A 264 -5.54 5.65 -1.80
N THR A 265 -6.66 6.30 -2.07
CA THR A 265 -7.97 5.66 -2.10
C THR A 265 -8.04 4.60 -3.20
N ALA A 266 -7.57 4.91 -4.41
CA ALA A 266 -7.57 3.96 -5.52
C ALA A 266 -6.66 2.75 -5.25
N TYR A 267 -5.49 2.97 -4.66
CA TYR A 267 -4.57 1.90 -4.26
C TYR A 267 -5.17 1.00 -3.17
N PHE A 268 -5.74 1.60 -2.11
CA PHE A 268 -6.40 0.84 -1.06
C PHE A 268 -7.57 0.01 -1.60
N ASN A 269 -8.42 0.59 -2.45
CA ASN A 269 -9.55 -0.13 -3.07
C ASN A 269 -9.07 -1.34 -3.90
N ALA A 270 -7.93 -1.23 -4.57
CA ALA A 270 -7.34 -2.35 -5.30
C ALA A 270 -6.87 -3.47 -4.34
N ILE A 271 -6.25 -3.12 -3.21
CA ILE A 271 -5.87 -4.07 -2.16
C ILE A 271 -7.11 -4.73 -1.55
N GLU A 272 -8.12 -3.92 -1.19
CA GLU A 272 -9.36 -4.37 -0.57
C GLU A 272 -10.12 -5.35 -1.46
N LYS A 273 -10.21 -5.06 -2.76
CA LYS A 273 -10.83 -5.98 -3.74
C LYS A 273 -10.17 -7.36 -3.71
N VAL A 274 -8.83 -7.41 -3.69
CA VAL A 274 -8.11 -8.68 -3.61
C VAL A 274 -8.36 -9.35 -2.25
N TYR A 275 -8.24 -8.62 -1.14
CA TYR A 275 -8.49 -9.15 0.20
C TYR A 275 -9.89 -9.78 0.32
N LEU A 276 -10.93 -9.09 -0.14
CA LEU A 276 -12.32 -9.57 -0.10
C LEU A 276 -12.55 -10.79 -1.00
N SER A 277 -11.86 -10.89 -2.14
CA SER A 277 -11.98 -12.05 -3.04
C SER A 277 -11.59 -13.38 -2.41
N PHE A 278 -10.76 -13.37 -1.35
CA PHE A 278 -10.38 -14.57 -0.59
C PHE A 278 -11.11 -14.68 0.75
N THR A 279 -11.29 -13.58 1.47
CA THR A 279 -11.90 -13.62 2.80
C THR A 279 -13.40 -13.89 2.77
N ASN A 280 -14.11 -13.48 1.71
CA ASN A 280 -15.52 -13.81 1.53
C ASN A 280 -15.76 -15.32 1.35
N LEU A 281 -14.78 -16.07 0.82
CA LEU A 281 -14.87 -17.51 0.65
C LEU A 281 -14.98 -18.26 1.99
N ILE A 282 -14.39 -17.71 3.06
CA ILE A 282 -14.44 -18.28 4.42
C ILE A 282 -15.85 -18.18 4.99
N ILE A 283 -16.55 -17.08 4.70
CA ILE A 283 -17.91 -16.83 5.20
C ILE A 283 -18.87 -17.83 4.53
N SER A 284 -18.72 -18.04 3.22
CA SER A 284 -19.50 -19.02 2.48
C SER A 284 -19.23 -20.47 2.90
N SER A 285 -18.01 -20.79 3.36
CA SER A 285 -17.68 -22.15 3.82
C SER A 285 -18.20 -22.48 5.22
N ASN A 286 -18.43 -21.48 6.09
CA ASN A 286 -18.93 -21.68 7.46
C ASN A 286 -20.46 -21.69 7.57
N GLY A 287 -21.17 -21.48 6.45
CA GLY A 287 -22.64 -21.46 6.38
C GLY A 287 -23.27 -22.73 5.80
N ASN A 288 -22.48 -23.78 5.54
CA ASN A 288 -22.93 -25.10 5.06
C ASN A 288 -22.68 -26.17 6.12
#